data_AF-W7CXI8-F1
#
_entry.id   AF-W7CXI8-F1
#
_cell.length_a   1.000
_cell.length_b   1.000
_cell.length_c   1.000
_cell.angle_alpha   90.00
_cell.angle_beta   90.00
_cell.angle_gamma   90.00
#
_symmetry.space_group_name_H-M   'P 1'
#
loop_
_entity.id
_entity.type
_entity.pdbx_description
1 polymer ?
#
loop_
_entity_poly.entity_id
_entity_poly.type
_entity_poly.pdbx_seq_one_letter_code
_entity_poly.pdbx_strand_id
1 'polypeptide(L)' 'MNKTDKAYYACDEHVDYILDDYIYAEGTFPQINKIEPNDLWITCEYCQNKSVYLVGNVSSPTKCG' A
#
# COMPACT_ATOMS: atom_id res chain seq x y z
N MET A 1 -0.97 19.98 8.59
CA MET A 1 -1.11 18.60 9.09
C MET A 1 -0.22 17.75 8.20
N ASN A 2 0.89 17.23 8.73
CA ASN A 2 1.82 16.40 7.95
C ASN A 2 1.17 15.03 7.75
N LYS A 3 0.36 14.87 6.71
CA LYS A 3 -0.06 13.54 6.26
C LYS A 3 1.19 12.88 5.70
N THR A 4 1.84 12.05 6.51
CA THR A 4 2.87 11.14 6.01
C THR A 4 2.13 10.11 5.17
N ASP A 5 2.24 10.18 3.85
CA ASP A 5 1.65 9.24 2.91
C ASP A 5 2.12 7.81 3.25
N LYS A 6 1.31 7.10 4.03
CA LYS A 6 1.64 5.78 4.54
C LYS A 6 1.24 4.76 3.49
N ALA A 7 2.22 4.04 2.96
CA ALA A 7 2.01 2.97 2.00
C ALA A 7 2.23 1.61 2.67
N TYR A 8 1.31 0.70 2.40
CA TYR A 8 1.23 -0.63 2.97
C TYR A 8 1.50 -1.69 1.91
N TYR A 9 2.01 -2.83 2.31
CA TYR A 9 2.39 -3.91 1.41
C TYR A 9 1.62 -5.19 1.75
N ALA A 10 0.93 -5.76 0.75
CA ALA A 10 0.14 -6.97 0.91
C ALA A 10 0.42 -8.02 -0.18
N CYS A 11 0.36 -9.28 0.22
CA CYS A 11 0.31 -10.38 -0.74
C CYS A 11 -1.11 -10.52 -1.31
N ASP A 12 -1.26 -11.38 -2.33
CA ASP A 12 -2.54 -11.59 -3.02
C ASP A 12 -3.67 -12.03 -2.08
N GLU A 13 -3.36 -12.86 -1.08
CA GLU A 13 -4.36 -13.31 -0.10
C GLU A 13 -4.74 -12.25 0.95
N HIS A 14 -3.87 -11.27 1.21
CA HIS A 14 -4.06 -10.32 2.32
C HIS A 14 -4.37 -8.89 1.86
N VAL A 15 -4.50 -8.65 0.55
CA VAL A 15 -4.77 -7.32 0.00
C VAL A 15 -6.12 -6.78 0.45
N ASP A 16 -7.16 -7.61 0.53
CA ASP A 16 -8.49 -7.20 0.99
C ASP A 16 -8.50 -6.77 2.46
N TYR A 17 -7.75 -7.46 3.32
CA TYR A 17 -7.65 -7.13 4.75
C TYR A 17 -7.02 -5.75 4.96
N ILE A 18 -5.93 -5.46 4.24
CA ILE A 18 -5.25 -4.17 4.34
C ILE A 18 -6.11 -3.03 3.78
N LEU A 19 -6.95 -3.33 2.80
CA LEU A 19 -7.89 -2.38 2.22
C LEU A 19 -8.97 -1.98 3.21
N ASP A 20 -9.63 -2.98 3.84
CA ASP A 20 -10.64 -2.71 4.86
C ASP A 20 -10.06 -1.90 6.04
N ASP A 21 -8.86 -2.26 6.50
CA ASP A 21 -8.19 -1.55 7.59
C ASP A 21 -7.86 -0.10 7.22
N TYR A 22 -7.35 0.12 6.00
CA TYR A 22 -7.07 1.46 5.48
C TYR A 22 -8.35 2.30 5.35
N ILE A 23 -9.43 1.72 4.81
CA ILE A 23 -10.72 2.42 4.66
C ILE A 23 -11.30 2.76 6.03
N TYR A 24 -11.18 1.85 6.99
CA TYR A 24 -11.62 2.09 8.37
C TYR A 24 -10.80 3.21 9.04
N ALA A 25 -9.49 3.26 8.80
CA ALA A 25 -8.60 4.24 9.41
C ALA A 25 -8.67 5.64 8.76
N GLU A 26 -8.58 5.71 7.43
CA GLU A 26 -8.52 6.97 6.67
C GLU A 26 -9.90 7.42 6.15
N GLY A 27 -10.91 6.55 6.17
CA GLY A 27 -12.23 6.83 5.62
C GLY A 27 -12.25 6.99 4.09
N THR A 28 -11.18 6.56 3.40
CA THR A 28 -11.02 6.72 1.94
C THR A 28 -10.47 5.46 1.31
N PHE A 29 -10.82 5.22 0.04
CA PHE A 29 -10.26 4.11 -0.73
C PHE A 29 -8.80 4.45 -1.14
N PRO A 30 -7.83 3.61 -0.77
CA PRO A 30 -6.45 3.78 -1.21
C PRO A 30 -6.29 3.38 -2.68
N GLN A 31 -5.17 3.77 -3.30
CA GLN A 31 -4.77 3.22 -4.58
C GLN A 31 -4.03 1.89 -4.36
N ILE A 32 -4.35 0.91 -5.19
CA ILE A 32 -3.68 -0.40 -5.21
C ILE A 32 -2.83 -0.46 -6.46
N ASN A 33 -1.52 -0.57 -6.28
CA ASN A 33 -0.57 -0.77 -7.36
C ASN A 33 0.06 -2.15 -7.24
N LYS A 34 0.00 -2.93 -8.31
CA LYS A 34 0.69 -4.23 -8.35
C LYS A 34 2.19 -3.95 -8.53
N ILE A 35 2.99 -4.47 -7.62
CA ILE A 35 4.44 -4.33 -7.64
C ILE A 35 5.07 -5.61 -8.14
N GLU A 36 6.10 -5.47 -8.96
CA GLU A 36 6.87 -6.63 -9.38
C GLU A 36 7.73 -7.11 -8.21
N PRO A 37 7.79 -8.43 -7.96
CA PRO A 37 8.54 -9.02 -6.86
C PRO A 37 10.07 -9.01 -7.10
N ASN A 38 10.56 -8.08 -7.92
CA ASN A 38 11.91 -8.03 -8.45
C ASN A 38 12.88 -7.50 -7.38
N ASP A 39 13.68 -8.41 -6.81
CA ASP A 39 14.77 -8.23 -5.82
C ASP A 39 14.51 -7.43 -4.54
N LEU A 40 13.36 -6.79 -4.40
CA LEU A 40 12.95 -6.10 -3.19
C LEU A 40 12.39 -7.13 -2.20
N TRP A 41 13.01 -7.24 -1.02
CA TRP A 41 12.48 -7.98 0.14
C TRP A 41 11.28 -7.26 0.76
N ILE A 42 10.28 -6.93 -0.06
CA ILE A 42 9.02 -6.40 0.40
C ILE A 42 8.14 -7.58 0.79
N THR A 43 7.81 -7.63 2.07
CA THR A 43 6.99 -8.66 2.66
C THR A 43 5.62 -8.12 3.02
N CYS A 44 4.63 -9.00 3.06
CA CYS A 44 3.30 -8.68 3.53
C CYS A 44 3.31 -8.41 5.03
N GLU A 45 2.65 -7.33 5.45
CA GLU A 45 2.54 -6.94 6.87
C GLU A 45 1.87 -8.02 7.74
N TYR A 46 1.01 -8.87 7.17
CA TYR A 46 0.26 -9.89 7.92
C TYR A 46 0.98 -11.22 8.05
N CYS A 47 1.60 -11.70 6.97
CA CYS A 47 2.13 -13.06 6.91
C CYS A 47 3.60 -13.14 6.51
N GLN A 48 4.28 -12.01 6.32
CA GLN A 48 5.67 -11.90 5.87
C GLN A 48 5.98 -12.59 4.53
N ASN A 49 4.98 -13.11 3.82
CA ASN A 49 5.14 -13.64 2.46
C ASN A 49 5.47 -12.53 1.47
N LYS A 50 5.90 -12.92 0.28
CA LYS A 50 6.25 -11.97 -0.78
C LYS A 50 5.06 -11.06 -1.09
N SER A 51 5.25 -9.76 -0.90
CA SER A 51 4.23 -8.78 -1.24
C SER A 51 4.21 -8.56 -2.75
N VAL A 52 3.02 -8.42 -3.30
CA VAL A 52 2.81 -8.15 -4.74
C VAL A 52 1.89 -6.95 -4.95
N TYR A 53 1.36 -6.35 -3.89
CA TYR A 53 0.56 -5.13 -3.93
C TYR A 53 1.12 -4.06 -2.98
N LEU A 54 1.11 -2.83 -3.46
CA LEU A 54 1.32 -1.59 -2.72
C LEU A 54 -0.04 -0.91 -2.57
N VAL A 55 -0.47 -0.68 -1.33
CA VAL A 55 -1.74 -0.03 -0.98
C VAL A 55 -1.45 1.30 -0.30
N GLY A 56 -1.86 2.40 -0.91
CA GLY A 56 -1.67 3.73 -0.33
C GLY A 56 -2.03 4.84 -1.29
N ASN A 57 -2.23 6.05 -0.78
CA ASN A 57 -2.52 7.21 -1.58
C ASN A 57 -1.25 8.05 -1.76
N VAL A 58 -0.24 7.46 -2.43
CA VAL A 58 0.98 8.20 -2.81
C VAL A 58 0.60 9.18 -3.91
N SER A 59 0.07 10.32 -3.48
CA SER A 59 -0.03 11.50 -4.33
C SER A 59 1.40 11.93 -4.60
N SER A 60 1.98 11.52 -5.74
CA SER A 60 3.22 12.09 -6.20
C SER A 60 3.07 13.61 -6.13
N PRO A 61 3.94 14.35 -5.41
CA PRO A 61 3.91 15.80 -5.50
C PRO A 61 4.34 16.11 -6.94
N THR A 62 3.36 16.25 -7.83
CA THR A 62 3.60 16.80 -9.15
C THR A 62 4.01 18.24 -8.90
N LYS A 63 5.30 18.48 -8.68
CA LYS A 63 5.92 19.78 -8.89
C LYS A 63 5.80 20.07 -10.37
N CYS A 64 4.66 20.61 -10.79
CA CYS A 64 4.59 21.38 -12.01
C CYS A 64 5.30 22.70 -11.69
N GLY A 65 6.46 22.90 -12.33
CA GLY A 65 7.31 24.08 -12.17
C GLY A 65 6.68 25.35 -12.73
#